data_AF-A0A6J0B5D8-F1
#
_entry.id   AF-A0A6J0B5D8-F1
#
_cell.length_a   1.000
_cell.length_b   1.000
_cell.length_c   1.000
_cell.angle_alpha   90.00
_cell.angle_beta   90.00
_cell.angle_gamma   90.00
#
_symmetry.space_group_name_H-M   'P 1'
#
loop_
_entity.id
_entity.type
_entity.pdbx_description
1 polymer ?
#
loop_
_entity_poly.entity_id
_entity_poly.type
_entity_poly.pdbx_seq_one_letter_code
_entity_poly.pdbx_strand_id
1 'polypeptide(L)'
;MASRSAQEVNTLINTTSEVLNSLKSLGSPVVQWDHLLVHFLTHKLDPQTREDWELTLGSAADYPTLERLKAFLIGRARALETLEDKPP
;
A
#
# COMPACT_ATOMS: atom_id res chain seq x y z
N MET A 1 -5.30 -0.93 13.43
CA MET A 1 -4.71 0.43 13.43
C MET A 1 -4.60 0.83 11.97
N ALA A 2 -5.20 1.97 11.62
CA ALA A 2 -5.21 2.45 10.25
C ALA A 2 -4.05 3.44 10.06
N SER A 3 -3.22 3.25 9.03
CA SER A 3 -2.06 4.11 8.77
C SER A 3 -2.50 5.50 8.35
N ARG A 4 -2.05 6.55 9.05
CA ARG A 4 -2.41 7.95 8.78
C ARG A 4 -1.19 8.85 8.51
N SER A 5 -0.03 8.54 9.08
CA SER A 5 1.21 9.30 8.82
C SER A 5 2.03 8.71 7.69
N ALA A 6 2.91 9.52 7.09
CA ALA A 6 3.85 9.05 6.09
C ALA A 6 4.70 7.86 6.59
N GLN A 7 5.17 7.93 7.83
CA GLN A 7 5.95 6.88 8.47
C GLN A 7 5.18 5.56 8.56
N GLU A 8 3.90 5.60 8.92
CA GLU A 8 3.07 4.38 9.02
C GLU A 8 2.81 3.75 7.65
N VAL A 9 2.59 4.56 6.61
CA VAL A 9 2.42 4.09 5.23
C VAL A 9 3.72 3.46 4.71
N ASN A 10 4.87 4.11 4.92
CA ASN A 10 6.18 3.57 4.57
C ASN A 10 6.48 2.26 5.31
N THR A 11 6.16 2.19 6.61
CA THR A 11 6.31 0.97 7.41
C THR A 11 5.48 -0.18 6.87
N LEU A 12 4.24 0.08 6.45
CA LEU A 12 3.36 -0.93 5.85
C LEU A 12 3.95 -1.48 4.54
N ILE A 13 4.46 -0.61 3.66
CA ILE A 13 5.07 -0.99 2.37
C ILE A 13 6.32 -1.84 2.60
N ASN A 14 7.21 -1.37 3.50
CA ASN A 14 8.50 -2.02 3.77
C ASN A 14 8.30 -3.39 4.40
N THR A 15 7.51 -3.46 5.49
CA THR A 15 7.23 -4.72 6.18
C THR A 15 6.62 -5.75 5.24
N THR A 16 5.65 -5.33 4.41
CA THR A 16 5.02 -6.23 3.44
C THR A 16 6.04 -6.75 2.41
N SER A 17 6.89 -5.87 1.90
CA SER A 17 7.91 -6.25 0.93
C SER A 17 8.96 -7.19 1.52
N GLU A 18 9.42 -6.93 2.74
CA GLU A 18 10.36 -7.78 3.49
C GLU A 18 9.80 -9.17 3.76
N VAL A 19 8.55 -9.27 4.21
CA VAL A 19 7.87 -10.54 4.44
C VAL A 19 7.73 -11.33 3.15
N LEU A 20 7.29 -10.71 2.05
CA LEU A 20 7.15 -11.41 0.76
C LEU A 20 8.48 -11.87 0.22
N ASN A 21 9.54 -11.07 0.34
CA ASN A 21 10.89 -11.46 -0.08
C ASN A 21 11.41 -12.64 0.74
N SER A 22 11.16 -12.64 2.05
CA SER A 22 11.54 -13.73 2.96
C SER A 22 10.76 -15.02 2.66
N LEU A 23 9.46 -14.92 2.39
CA LEU A 23 8.65 -16.08 2.01
C LEU A 23 9.07 -16.63 0.64
N LYS A 24 9.41 -15.74 -0.31
CA LYS A 24 9.93 -16.11 -1.62
C LYS A 24 11.27 -16.85 -1.52
N SER A 25 12.20 -16.40 -0.66
CA SER A 25 13.49 -17.07 -0.48
C SER A 25 13.36 -18.47 0.13
N LEU A 26 12.27 -18.71 0.87
CA LEU A 26 11.89 -20.03 1.39
C LEU A 26 11.12 -20.90 0.39
N GLY A 27 10.94 -20.44 -0.86
CA GLY A 27 10.24 -21.18 -1.91
C GLY A 27 8.71 -21.06 -1.86
N SER A 28 8.15 -20.15 -1.05
CA SER A 28 6.70 -19.93 -1.04
C SER A 28 6.21 -19.31 -2.36
N PRO A 29 5.01 -19.69 -2.85
CA PRO A 29 4.48 -19.23 -4.14
C PRO A 29 3.83 -17.83 -4.03
N VAL A 30 4.60 -16.83 -3.61
CA VAL A 30 4.11 -15.47 -3.32
C VAL A 30 3.57 -14.71 -4.53
N VAL A 31 3.91 -15.13 -5.75
CA VAL A 31 3.59 -14.43 -7.02
C VAL A 31 2.09 -14.36 -7.29
N GLN A 32 1.32 -15.31 -6.77
CA GLN A 32 -0.14 -15.40 -7.02
C GLN A 32 -0.97 -14.67 -5.95
N TRP A 33 -0.34 -14.05 -4.96
CA TRP A 33 -1.04 -13.52 -3.79
C TRP A 33 -1.48 -12.08 -3.93
N ASP A 34 -1.25 -11.45 -5.09
CA ASP A 34 -1.57 -10.04 -5.34
C ASP A 34 -2.99 -9.66 -4.91
N HIS A 35 -3.99 -10.44 -5.32
CA HIS A 35 -5.39 -10.12 -4.98
C HIS A 35 -5.66 -10.17 -3.48
N LEU A 36 -5.11 -11.17 -2.79
CA LEU A 36 -5.25 -11.32 -1.35
C LEU A 36 -4.54 -10.18 -0.63
N LEU A 37 -3.30 -9.88 -1.02
CA LEU A 37 -2.47 -8.87 -0.37
C LEU A 37 -3.07 -7.48 -0.57
N VAL A 38 -3.52 -7.14 -1.77
CA VAL A 38 -4.21 -5.89 -2.02
C VAL A 38 -5.45 -5.76 -1.15
N HIS A 39 -6.30 -6.79 -1.07
CA HIS A 39 -7.48 -6.76 -0.21
C HIS A 39 -7.11 -6.54 1.27
N PHE A 40 -6.13 -7.27 1.79
CA PHE A 40 -5.72 -7.13 3.19
C PHE A 40 -5.09 -5.76 3.49
N LEU A 41 -4.28 -5.24 2.56
CA LEU A 41 -3.59 -3.96 2.74
C LEU A 41 -4.55 -2.79 2.64
N THR A 42 -5.51 -2.79 1.70
CA THR A 42 -6.50 -1.71 1.59
C THR A 42 -7.39 -1.61 2.82
N HIS A 43 -7.66 -2.73 3.49
CA HIS A 43 -8.36 -2.77 4.77
C HIS A 43 -7.53 -2.26 5.98
N LYS A 44 -6.21 -2.09 5.81
CA LYS A 44 -5.34 -1.47 6.82
C LYS A 44 -5.15 0.04 6.60
N LEU A 45 -5.61 0.58 5.47
CA LEU A 45 -5.54 2.02 5.19
C LEU A 45 -6.59 2.78 6.00
N ASP A 46 -6.30 4.03 6.31
CA ASP A 46 -7.32 4.94 6.82
C ASP A 46 -8.41 5.20 5.76
N PRO A 47 -9.63 5.60 6.17
CA PRO A 47 -10.74 5.79 5.25
C PRO A 47 -10.44 6.74 4.09
N GLN A 48 -9.69 7.83 4.32
CA GLN A 48 -9.38 8.79 3.27
C GLN A 48 -8.42 8.18 2.25
N THR A 49 -7.33 7.55 2.71
CA THR A 49 -6.37 6.92 1.80
C THR A 49 -6.99 5.76 1.03
N ARG A 50 -7.92 5.03 1.65
CA ARG A 50 -8.68 3.98 0.96
C ARG A 50 -9.60 4.57 -0.11
N GLU A 51 -10.33 5.63 0.18
CA GLU A 51 -11.17 6.32 -0.81
C GLU A 51 -10.34 6.81 -2.00
N ASP A 52 -9.21 7.50 -1.72
CA ASP A 52 -8.27 7.97 -2.74
C ASP A 52 -7.75 6.81 -3.61
N TRP A 53 -7.49 5.65 -3.01
CA TRP A 53 -7.09 4.43 -3.73
C TRP A 53 -8.18 3.95 -4.68
N GLU A 54 -9.42 3.80 -4.21
CA GLU A 54 -10.55 3.37 -5.06
C GLU A 54 -10.80 4.34 -6.22
N LEU A 55 -10.67 5.65 -5.97
CA LEU A 55 -10.74 6.67 -7.03
C LEU A 55 -9.61 6.52 -8.06
N THR A 56 -8.42 6.09 -7.64
CA THR A 56 -7.28 5.83 -8.54
C THR A 56 -7.52 4.58 -9.42
N LEU A 57 -8.39 3.66 -8.99
CA LEU A 57 -8.79 2.50 -9.79
C LEU A 57 -9.80 2.86 -10.87
N GLY A 58 -10.70 3.80 -10.60
CA GLY A 58 -11.70 4.28 -11.55
C GLY A 58 -12.60 3.14 -12.06
N SER A 59 -12.81 3.08 -13.37
CA SER A 59 -13.61 2.03 -14.04
C SER A 59 -12.80 0.82 -14.51
N ALA A 60 -11.60 0.60 -13.96
CA ALA A 60 -10.76 -0.53 -14.34
C ALA A 60 -11.49 -1.86 -14.11
N ALA A 61 -11.54 -2.71 -15.13
CA ALA A 61 -12.18 -4.02 -15.06
C ALA A 61 -11.30 -5.08 -14.36
N ASP A 62 -9.98 -4.89 -14.40
CA ASP A 62 -9.00 -5.82 -13.84
C ASP A 62 -8.72 -5.51 -12.37
N TYR A 63 -8.61 -6.57 -11.57
CA TYR A 63 -8.23 -6.44 -10.17
C TYR A 63 -6.77 -5.91 -10.06
N PRO A 64 -6.51 -4.90 -9.22
CA PRO A 64 -5.20 -4.27 -9.19
C PRO A 64 -4.12 -5.20 -8.62
N THR A 65 -2.90 -5.04 -9.14
CA THR A 65 -1.71 -5.76 -8.65
C THR A 65 -1.19 -5.14 -7.36
N LEU A 66 -0.40 -5.92 -6.62
CA LEU A 66 0.28 -5.43 -5.43
C LEU A 66 1.26 -4.29 -5.77
N GLU A 67 1.93 -4.38 -6.93
CA GLU A 67 2.83 -3.33 -7.40
C GLU A 67 2.10 -2.00 -7.63
N ARG A 68 0.90 -2.04 -8.23
CA ARG A 68 0.08 -0.83 -8.43
C ARG A 68 -0.30 -0.20 -7.09
N LEU A 69 -0.70 -1.02 -6.11
CA LEU A 69 -1.00 -0.53 -4.76
C LEU A 69 0.23 0.08 -4.08
N LYS A 70 1.40 -0.58 -4.17
CA LYS A 70 2.65 -0.02 -3.63
C LYS A 70 3.00 1.33 -4.25
N ALA A 71 2.89 1.46 -5.57
CA ALA A 71 3.17 2.72 -6.27
C ALA A 71 2.27 3.86 -5.77
N PHE A 72 0.97 3.59 -5.60
CA PHE A 72 0.04 4.53 -4.99
C PHE A 72 0.45 4.91 -3.56
N LEU A 73 0.74 3.93 -2.70
CA LEU A 73 1.08 4.19 -1.30
C LEU A 73 2.39 4.98 -1.16
N ILE A 74 3.37 4.76 -2.04
CA ILE A 74 4.60 5.59 -2.09
C ILE A 74 4.25 7.04 -2.44
N GLY A 75 3.37 7.26 -3.41
CA GLY A 75 2.88 8.60 -3.74
C GLY A 75 2.18 9.27 -2.56
N ARG A 76 1.33 8.50 -1.85
CA ARG A 76 0.63 8.97 -0.64
C ARG A 76 1.61 9.35 0.47
N ALA A 77 2.61 8.51 0.75
CA ALA A 77 3.61 8.78 1.77
C ALA A 77 4.35 10.09 1.50
N ARG A 78 4.83 10.30 0.25
CA ARG A 78 5.50 11.55 -0.16
C ARG A 78 4.62 12.79 0.00
N ALA A 79 3.33 12.67 -0.34
CA ALA A 79 2.38 13.75 -0.16
C ALA A 79 2.19 14.08 1.32
N LEU A 80 2.05 13.07 2.19
CA LEU A 80 1.97 13.25 3.64
C LEU A 80 3.24 13.88 4.21
N GLU A 81 4.43 13.45 3.79
CA GLU A 81 5.72 14.05 4.19
C GLU A 81 5.75 15.56 3.88
N THR A 82 5.31 15.95 2.68
CA THR A 82 5.27 17.36 2.26
C THR A 82 4.29 18.20 3.10
N LEU A 83 3.17 17.60 3.52
CA LEU A 83 2.16 18.28 4.34
C LEU A 83 2.56 18.36 5.82
N GLU A 84 3.28 17.35 6.32
CA GLU A 84 3.83 17.28 7.68
C GLU A 84 5.03 18.24 7.85
N ASP A 85 5.83 18.45 6.80
CA ASP A 85 7.04 19.30 6.82
C ASP A 85 6.75 20.80 6.63
N LYS A 86 5.47 21.19 6.44
CA LYS A 86 5.10 22.61 6.35
C LYS A 86 5.12 23.24 7.75
N PRO A 87 5.97 24.24 8.03
CA PRO A 87 5.96 24.91 9.32
C PRO A 87 4.65 25.73 9.48
N PRO A 88 4.22 25.98 10.74
CA PRO A 88 3.01 26.75 11.04
C PRO A 88 3.03 28.17 10.48
#